data_AF-A0A1H0X531-F1
#
_entry.id   AF-A0A1H0X531-F1
#
_cell.length_a   1.000
_cell.length_b   1.000
_cell.length_c   1.000
_cell.angle_alpha   90.00
_cell.angle_beta   90.00
_cell.angle_gamma   90.00
#
_symmetry.space_group_name_H-M   'P 1'
#
loop_
_entity.id
_entity.type
_entity.pdbx_description
1 polymer ?
#
loop_
_entity_poly.entity_id
_entity_poly.type
_entity_poly.pdbx_seq_one_letter_code
_entity_poly.pdbx_strand_id
1 'polypeptide(L)'
;MAFPNTEVRAGLLSKRTLVVASHAVERAALAGDRAEPAIVLALFQRLPYFLREAEVYRRIGALASVTVVGVVSDVRPDLPAGVTPVLLRSGEELAREWSVVVLTPTFGAYVVATDLEELDPGGSTLEASRLFQGRWAFRREEAYAEAVRLRDALGDRMPPDVRRRFDSVLNGITAPPAGEVERRAEAALRHLASQLVTARDATELSASRAGEEMRDALDPWTGLHTVDSVNAWLGRQLADTVRLGLVVIRVPGLSDFVDVHGPSAAVHTENNIADVLRVHLRPVDRAARLNGDEFVLVLPGTSPQTTHAVADRVLGALRGLHDTYPYLPVIAEVRVQHTRDRPFDIGGLGARRAPVTPQRPYTLSGTFDEEEWATLISH
;
A
#
# COMPACT_ATOMS: atom_id res chain seq x y z
N MET A 1 20.33 31.76 -18.86
CA MET A 1 19.74 30.49 -19.30
C MET A 1 19.05 29.89 -18.09
N ALA A 2 17.72 30.02 -18.00
CA ALA A 2 16.96 29.51 -16.87
C ALA A 2 16.84 27.99 -17.00
N PHE A 3 17.24 27.24 -15.97
CA PHE A 3 16.97 25.82 -15.87
C PHE A 3 15.44 25.62 -15.93
N PRO A 4 14.91 24.75 -16.82
CA PRO A 4 13.49 24.46 -16.82
C PRO A 4 13.14 23.85 -15.46
N ASN A 5 12.12 24.44 -14.83
CA ASN A 5 11.68 24.12 -13.47
C ASN A 5 11.39 22.61 -13.34
N THR A 6 12.28 21.87 -12.67
CA THR A 6 12.18 20.41 -12.45
C THR A 6 10.99 20.04 -11.56
N GLU A 7 10.40 21.01 -10.86
CA GLU A 7 9.29 20.83 -9.92
C GLU A 7 7.96 20.41 -10.57
N VAL A 8 7.78 20.56 -11.89
CA VAL A 8 6.52 20.17 -12.57
C VAL A 8 6.49 18.69 -12.98
N ARG A 9 7.60 17.95 -12.81
CA ARG A 9 7.73 16.54 -13.28
C ARG A 9 7.54 15.48 -12.20
N ALA A 10 7.56 15.87 -10.92
CA ALA A 10 7.31 15.01 -9.77
C ALA A 10 6.00 15.43 -9.10
N GLY A 11 5.15 14.46 -8.77
CA GLY A 11 3.86 14.74 -8.15
C GLY A 11 3.27 13.56 -7.42
N LEU A 12 2.19 13.82 -6.70
CA LEU A 12 1.33 12.77 -6.11
C LEU A 12 0.62 12.05 -7.25
N LEU A 13 0.86 10.74 -7.35
CA LEU A 13 0.28 9.85 -8.34
C LEU A 13 -0.47 8.73 -7.61
N SER A 14 -1.63 8.36 -8.14
CA SER A 14 -2.34 7.16 -7.69
C SER A 14 -1.67 5.92 -8.25
N LYS A 15 -1.90 4.78 -7.59
CA LYS A 15 -1.45 3.47 -8.09
C LYS A 15 -1.94 3.20 -9.52
N ARG A 16 -3.18 3.60 -9.84
CA ARG A 16 -3.78 3.37 -11.16
C ARG A 16 -3.00 4.07 -12.27
N THR A 17 -2.65 5.34 -12.06
CA THR A 17 -1.84 6.11 -13.00
C THR A 17 -0.45 5.48 -13.18
N LEU A 18 0.16 5.00 -12.10
CA LEU A 18 1.46 4.32 -12.14
C LEU A 18 1.40 3.00 -12.90
N VAL A 19 0.37 2.17 -12.70
CA VAL A 19 0.18 0.93 -13.48
C VAL A 19 0.11 1.24 -14.98
N VAL A 20 -0.69 2.24 -15.37
CA VAL A 20 -0.81 2.64 -16.78
C VAL A 20 0.52 3.12 -17.35
N ALA A 21 1.24 3.97 -16.61
CA ALA A 21 2.55 4.45 -17.03
C ALA A 21 3.59 3.31 -17.12
N SER A 22 3.63 2.42 -16.13
CA SER A 22 4.53 1.26 -16.08
C SER A 22 4.30 0.34 -17.27
N HIS A 23 3.04 -0.02 -17.53
CA HIS A 23 2.68 -0.82 -18.70
C HIS A 23 3.05 -0.11 -20.01
N ALA A 24 2.91 1.21 -20.10
CA ALA A 24 3.31 1.95 -21.30
C ALA A 24 4.83 1.87 -21.55
N VAL A 25 5.64 1.96 -20.48
CA VAL A 25 7.10 1.79 -20.56
C VAL A 25 7.48 0.35 -20.94
N GLU A 26 6.86 -0.66 -20.32
CA GLU A 26 7.10 -2.08 -20.64
C GLU A 26 6.69 -2.41 -22.09
N ARG A 27 5.58 -1.85 -22.56
CA ARG A 27 5.15 -1.99 -23.96
C ARG A 27 6.14 -1.34 -24.92
N ALA A 28 6.72 -0.20 -24.56
CA ALA A 28 7.77 0.42 -25.35
C ALA A 28 9.03 -0.47 -25.43
N ALA A 29 9.41 -1.13 -24.32
CA ALA A 29 10.50 -2.11 -24.32
C ALA A 29 10.26 -3.25 -25.31
N LEU A 30 9.04 -3.75 -25.37
CA LEU A 30 8.64 -4.85 -26.27
C LEU A 30 8.50 -4.44 -27.74
N ALA A 31 8.40 -3.14 -28.02
CA ALA A 31 8.25 -2.60 -29.38
C ALA A 31 9.60 -2.33 -30.07
N GLY A 32 10.72 -2.46 -29.34
CA GLY A 32 12.07 -2.23 -29.87
C GLY A 32 12.53 -3.26 -30.89
N ASP A 33 13.51 -2.87 -31.71
CA ASP A 33 14.20 -3.79 -32.62
C ASP A 33 15.13 -4.72 -31.83
N ARG A 34 15.12 -6.02 -32.16
CA ARG A 34 16.01 -7.03 -31.57
C ARG A 34 17.49 -6.74 -31.82
N ALA A 35 17.81 -6.01 -32.88
CA ALA A 35 19.18 -5.64 -33.20
C ALA A 35 19.70 -4.49 -32.32
N GLU A 36 18.82 -3.71 -31.70
CA GLU A 36 19.22 -2.58 -30.87
C GLU A 36 19.46 -3.04 -29.42
N PRO A 37 20.64 -2.77 -28.82
CA PRO A 37 20.90 -3.16 -27.45
C PRO A 37 20.03 -2.36 -26.48
N ALA A 38 19.42 -3.07 -25.52
CA ALA A 38 18.52 -2.47 -24.54
C ALA A 38 18.88 -2.84 -23.09
N ILE A 39 18.74 -1.86 -22.21
CA ILE A 39 18.71 -2.02 -20.76
C ILE A 39 17.25 -1.93 -20.32
N VAL A 40 16.82 -2.90 -19.52
CA VAL A 40 15.58 -2.82 -18.75
C VAL A 40 15.85 -3.08 -17.28
N LEU A 41 15.43 -2.16 -16.44
CA LEU A 41 15.47 -2.27 -14.98
C LEU A 41 14.05 -2.21 -14.44
N ALA A 42 13.69 -3.10 -13.53
CA ALA A 42 12.41 -3.02 -12.83
C ALA A 42 12.56 -3.37 -11.35
N LEU A 43 12.01 -2.54 -10.46
CA LEU A 43 11.98 -2.77 -9.02
C LEU A 43 10.54 -3.03 -8.58
N PHE A 44 10.35 -4.17 -7.91
CA PHE A 44 9.07 -4.59 -7.34
C PHE A 44 9.16 -4.62 -5.81
N GLN A 45 8.23 -3.90 -5.19
CA GLN A 45 8.14 -3.82 -3.72
C GLN A 45 7.84 -5.17 -3.05
N ARG A 46 7.30 -6.16 -3.78
CA ARG A 46 7.03 -7.52 -3.30
C ARG A 46 7.05 -8.53 -4.45
N LEU A 47 7.43 -9.77 -4.17
CA LEU A 47 7.44 -10.86 -5.15
C LEU A 47 6.08 -11.13 -5.84
N PRO A 48 4.92 -11.13 -5.15
CA PRO A 48 3.63 -11.35 -5.82
C PRO A 48 3.28 -10.31 -6.89
N TYR A 49 3.82 -9.09 -6.81
CA TYR A 49 3.63 -8.10 -7.88
C TYR A 49 4.42 -8.48 -9.13
N PHE A 50 5.67 -8.93 -8.97
CA PHE A 50 6.47 -9.43 -10.09
C PHE A 50 5.83 -10.65 -10.75
N LEU A 51 5.33 -11.61 -9.96
CA LEU A 51 4.77 -12.86 -10.49
C LEU A 51 3.60 -12.64 -11.47
N ARG A 52 2.84 -11.54 -11.31
CA ARG A 52 1.78 -11.16 -12.26
C ARG A 52 2.33 -10.72 -13.62
N GLU A 53 3.50 -10.11 -13.61
CA GLU A 53 4.17 -9.57 -14.80
C GLU A 53 5.24 -10.52 -15.36
N ALA A 54 5.44 -11.71 -14.77
CA ALA A 54 6.53 -12.63 -15.13
C ALA A 54 6.60 -12.95 -16.63
N GLU A 55 5.45 -13.09 -17.29
CA GLU A 55 5.37 -13.35 -18.73
C GLU A 55 5.83 -12.15 -19.58
N VAL A 56 5.53 -10.92 -19.14
CA VAL A 56 6.03 -9.69 -19.77
C VAL A 56 7.56 -9.64 -19.66
N TYR A 57 8.10 -9.88 -18.47
CA TYR A 57 9.54 -9.85 -18.23
C TYR A 57 10.29 -11.01 -18.87
N ARG A 58 9.65 -12.17 -19.08
CA ARG A 58 10.20 -13.25 -19.91
C ARG A 58 10.41 -12.79 -21.36
N ARG A 59 9.43 -12.07 -21.92
CA ARG A 59 9.53 -11.52 -23.27
C ARG A 59 10.56 -10.40 -23.37
N ILE A 60 10.61 -9.51 -22.38
CA ILE A 60 11.64 -8.48 -22.28
C ILE A 60 13.03 -9.11 -22.20
N GLY A 61 13.24 -10.09 -21.32
CA GLY A 61 14.51 -10.79 -21.15
C GLY A 61 15.00 -11.53 -22.40
N ALA A 62 14.10 -11.89 -23.31
CA ALA A 62 14.43 -12.47 -24.61
C ALA A 62 14.85 -11.44 -25.68
N LEU A 63 14.56 -10.15 -25.45
CA LEU A 63 14.86 -9.06 -26.39
C LEU A 63 16.00 -8.17 -25.90
N ALA A 64 15.99 -7.81 -24.61
CA ALA A 64 16.92 -6.86 -24.03
C ALA A 64 18.30 -7.49 -23.76
N SER A 65 19.35 -6.70 -23.98
CA SER A 65 20.73 -7.12 -23.68
C SER A 65 20.99 -7.25 -22.19
N VAL A 66 20.28 -6.45 -21.39
CA VAL A 66 20.31 -6.50 -19.93
C VAL A 66 18.90 -6.33 -19.39
N THR A 67 18.42 -7.32 -18.63
CA THR A 67 17.19 -7.20 -17.84
C THR A 67 17.51 -7.48 -16.38
N VAL A 68 17.29 -6.51 -15.50
CA VAL A 68 17.47 -6.67 -14.05
C VAL A 68 16.15 -6.41 -13.36
N VAL A 69 15.76 -7.34 -12.49
CA VAL A 69 14.56 -7.23 -11.68
C VAL A 69 14.96 -7.25 -10.21
N GLY A 70 14.79 -6.11 -9.55
CA GLY A 70 14.90 -5.96 -8.11
C GLY A 70 13.60 -6.40 -7.43
N VAL A 71 13.68 -7.28 -6.44
CA VAL A 71 12.50 -7.74 -5.68
C VAL A 71 12.82 -7.72 -4.20
N VAL A 72 11.91 -7.18 -3.40
CA VAL A 72 11.96 -7.34 -1.94
C VAL A 72 11.57 -8.78 -1.59
N SER A 73 12.56 -9.57 -1.19
CA SER A 73 12.40 -10.97 -0.81
C SER A 73 13.64 -11.46 -0.07
N ASP A 74 13.46 -12.30 0.94
CA ASP A 74 14.57 -12.98 1.63
C ASP A 74 15.04 -14.23 0.87
N VAL A 75 14.20 -14.74 -0.03
CA VAL A 75 14.48 -15.91 -0.87
C VAL A 75 14.69 -15.45 -2.31
N ARG A 76 15.73 -15.97 -2.97
CA ARG A 76 15.97 -15.73 -4.39
C ARG A 76 14.81 -16.30 -5.21
N PRO A 77 14.02 -15.46 -5.91
CA PRO A 77 12.91 -15.96 -6.70
C PRO A 77 13.43 -16.68 -7.96
N ASP A 78 12.66 -17.67 -8.41
CA ASP A 78 12.85 -18.27 -9.73
C ASP A 78 12.32 -17.29 -10.78
N LEU A 79 13.23 -16.63 -11.49
CA LEU A 79 12.90 -15.62 -12.50
C LEU A 79 13.03 -16.21 -13.91
N PRO A 80 12.27 -15.70 -14.89
CA PRO A 80 12.36 -16.15 -16.27
C PRO A 80 13.78 -16.04 -16.84
N ALA A 81 14.09 -16.90 -17.81
CA ALA A 81 15.38 -16.84 -18.52
C ALA A 81 15.64 -15.44 -19.12
N GLY A 82 16.89 -14.96 -19.00
CA GLY A 82 17.29 -13.62 -19.45
C GLY A 82 17.06 -12.52 -18.41
N VAL A 83 16.35 -12.80 -17.31
CA VAL A 83 16.12 -11.86 -16.22
C VAL A 83 17.12 -12.10 -15.09
N THR A 84 17.80 -11.04 -14.65
CA THR A 84 18.73 -11.08 -13.52
C THR A 84 18.01 -10.65 -12.24
N PRO A 85 17.78 -11.54 -11.25
CA PRO A 85 17.24 -11.15 -9.95
C PRO A 85 18.25 -10.36 -9.14
N VAL A 86 17.81 -9.27 -8.52
CA VAL A 86 18.52 -8.59 -7.43
C VAL A 86 17.60 -8.56 -6.21
N LEU A 87 18.09 -9.03 -5.07
CA LEU A 87 17.33 -9.02 -3.83
C LEU A 87 17.45 -7.66 -3.13
N LEU A 88 16.30 -7.14 -2.72
CA LEU A 88 16.17 -5.93 -1.92
C LEU A 88 15.75 -6.28 -0.50
N ARG A 89 16.29 -5.55 0.48
CA ARG A 89 15.95 -5.72 1.90
C ARG A 89 14.76 -4.83 2.25
N SER A 90 13.78 -5.35 2.97
CA SER A 90 12.54 -4.62 3.31
C SER A 90 12.73 -3.28 4.03
N GLY A 91 13.86 -3.10 4.72
CA GLY A 91 14.19 -1.86 5.44
C GLY A 91 14.85 -0.74 4.63
N GLU A 92 15.27 -1.00 3.39
CA GLU A 92 16.01 -0.02 2.59
C GLU A 92 15.11 0.87 1.71
N GLU A 93 15.61 2.03 1.28
CA GLU A 93 14.81 2.99 0.50
C GLU A 93 14.30 2.40 -0.81
N LEU A 94 15.14 1.64 -1.52
CA LEU A 94 14.76 0.96 -2.77
C LEU A 94 13.62 -0.05 -2.60
N ALA A 95 13.38 -0.56 -1.39
CA ALA A 95 12.25 -1.46 -1.15
C ALA A 95 10.89 -0.75 -1.21
N ARG A 96 10.88 0.58 -1.05
CA ARG A 96 9.68 1.42 -1.19
C ARG A 96 9.54 2.02 -2.58
N GLU A 97 10.55 1.85 -3.43
CA GLU A 97 10.58 2.39 -4.79
C GLU A 97 9.99 1.36 -5.78
N TRP A 98 9.00 1.79 -6.55
CA TRP A 98 8.61 1.15 -7.80
C TRP A 98 9.31 1.89 -8.93
N SER A 99 10.20 1.20 -9.62
CA SER A 99 10.88 1.74 -10.81
C SER A 99 10.75 0.81 -11.99
N VAL A 100 10.53 1.36 -13.18
CA VAL A 100 10.68 0.66 -14.46
C VAL A 100 11.43 1.61 -15.39
N VAL A 101 12.57 1.18 -15.90
CA VAL A 101 13.43 1.98 -16.78
C VAL A 101 13.73 1.17 -18.02
N VAL A 102 13.57 1.78 -19.19
CA VAL A 102 13.94 1.24 -20.48
C VAL A 102 14.88 2.23 -21.15
N LEU A 103 16.03 1.75 -21.60
CA LEU A 103 17.04 2.57 -22.25
C LEU A 103 17.68 1.82 -23.42
N THR A 104 17.67 2.45 -24.59
CA THR A 104 18.37 2.04 -25.80
C THR A 104 19.20 3.21 -26.34
N PRO A 105 20.10 3.01 -27.32
CA PRO A 105 20.78 4.09 -28.01
C PRO A 105 19.85 5.17 -28.60
N THR A 106 18.65 4.80 -29.05
CA THR A 106 17.72 5.72 -29.72
C THR A 106 16.48 6.08 -28.92
N PHE A 107 16.13 5.31 -27.88
CA PHE A 107 14.94 5.49 -27.07
C PHE A 107 15.22 5.44 -25.57
N GLY A 108 14.39 6.11 -24.76
CA GLY A 108 14.36 5.85 -23.34
C GLY A 108 13.09 6.35 -22.67
N ALA A 109 12.62 5.58 -21.71
CA ALA A 109 11.46 5.90 -20.91
C ALA A 109 11.59 5.33 -19.50
N TYR A 110 10.92 5.95 -18.54
CA TYR A 110 10.95 5.49 -17.16
C TYR A 110 9.66 5.83 -16.41
N VAL A 111 9.42 5.06 -15.35
CA VAL A 111 8.54 5.37 -14.23
C VAL A 111 9.35 5.16 -12.96
N VAL A 112 9.33 6.12 -12.06
CA VAL A 112 9.90 6.01 -10.71
C VAL A 112 8.86 6.53 -9.74
N ALA A 113 8.50 5.76 -8.74
CA ALA A 113 7.51 6.12 -7.74
C ALA A 113 7.90 5.57 -6.37
N THR A 114 7.82 6.41 -5.34
CA THR A 114 8.02 6.01 -3.95
C THR A 114 6.68 6.00 -3.25
N ASP A 115 6.36 4.89 -2.57
CA ASP A 115 5.18 4.79 -1.73
C ASP A 115 5.34 5.69 -0.49
N LEU A 116 4.38 6.60 -0.30
CA LEU A 116 4.38 7.53 0.83
C LEU A 116 3.78 6.92 2.10
N GLU A 117 3.17 5.74 2.00
CA GLU A 117 2.31 5.16 3.05
C GLU A 117 1.13 6.09 3.42
N GLU A 118 0.78 7.00 2.51
CA GLU A 118 -0.38 7.89 2.62
C GLU A 118 -1.52 7.40 1.74
N LEU A 119 -2.75 7.76 2.12
CA LEU A 119 -3.96 7.35 1.43
C LEU A 119 -4.81 8.55 1.01
N ASP A 120 -5.36 8.48 -0.20
CA ASP A 120 -6.42 9.34 -0.70
C ASP A 120 -7.76 8.98 -0.02
N PRO A 121 -8.40 9.91 0.70
CA PRO A 121 -9.73 9.69 1.28
C PRO A 121 -10.82 9.32 0.28
N GLY A 122 -10.66 9.64 -1.02
CA GLY A 122 -11.63 9.33 -2.05
C GLY A 122 -11.55 7.91 -2.64
N GLY A 123 -10.57 7.10 -2.23
CA GLY A 123 -10.36 5.76 -2.79
C GLY A 123 -11.30 4.70 -2.21
N SER A 124 -11.77 3.79 -3.07
CA SER A 124 -12.80 2.80 -2.70
C SER A 124 -12.27 1.53 -2.02
N THR A 125 -10.96 1.26 -2.10
CA THR A 125 -10.27 0.19 -1.38
C THR A 125 -8.96 0.72 -0.83
N LEU A 126 -8.43 0.06 0.19
CA LEU A 126 -7.14 0.44 0.78
C LEU A 126 -6.02 0.52 -0.27
N GLU A 127 -5.90 -0.53 -1.08
CA GLU A 127 -4.86 -0.63 -2.12
C GLU A 127 -5.04 0.42 -3.23
N ALA A 128 -6.28 0.78 -3.59
CA ALA A 128 -6.54 1.80 -4.61
C ALA A 128 -6.29 3.22 -4.11
N SER A 129 -6.39 3.43 -2.79
CA SER A 129 -6.23 4.74 -2.14
C SER A 129 -4.76 5.15 -1.97
N ARG A 130 -3.80 4.24 -2.22
CA ARG A 130 -2.38 4.51 -2.00
C ARG A 130 -1.85 5.66 -2.86
N LEU A 131 -1.16 6.58 -2.18
CA LEU A 131 -0.49 7.72 -2.79
C LEU A 131 1.01 7.47 -2.92
N PHE A 132 1.53 7.87 -4.08
CA PHE A 132 2.93 7.73 -4.41
C PHE A 132 3.47 9.08 -4.83
N GLN A 133 4.69 9.39 -4.40
CA GLN A 133 5.45 10.45 -5.02
C GLN A 133 6.18 9.86 -6.22
N GLY A 134 5.78 10.26 -7.42
CA GLY A 134 6.33 9.65 -8.62
C GLY A 134 6.52 10.61 -9.77
N ARG A 135 7.27 10.11 -10.75
CA ARG A 135 7.59 10.76 -12.01
C ARG A 135 7.75 9.73 -13.09
N TRP A 136 7.38 10.11 -14.30
CA TRP A 136 7.53 9.29 -15.48
C TRP A 136 7.72 10.16 -16.72
N ALA A 137 8.50 9.66 -17.66
CA ALA A 137 8.73 10.34 -18.93
C ALA A 137 9.17 9.37 -20.02
N PHE A 138 9.02 9.82 -21.27
CA PHE A 138 9.52 9.16 -22.48
C PHE A 138 10.66 10.00 -23.07
N ARG A 139 11.67 10.28 -22.23
CA ARG A 139 12.85 11.08 -22.57
C ARG A 139 14.10 10.25 -22.34
N ARG A 140 14.91 10.07 -23.38
CA ARG A 140 16.10 9.20 -23.32
C ARG A 140 17.15 9.72 -22.34
N GLU A 141 17.35 11.03 -22.31
CA GLU A 141 18.28 11.71 -21.39
C GLU A 141 17.95 11.42 -19.92
N GLU A 142 16.67 11.46 -19.55
CA GLU A 142 16.24 11.21 -18.19
C GLU A 142 16.25 9.72 -17.85
N ALA A 143 15.83 8.86 -18.79
CA ALA A 143 15.94 7.41 -18.62
C ALA A 143 17.40 6.96 -18.45
N TYR A 144 18.34 7.62 -19.14
CA TYR A 144 19.78 7.41 -18.94
C TYR A 144 20.20 7.73 -17.51
N ALA A 145 19.77 8.89 -16.99
CA ALA A 145 20.06 9.29 -15.60
C ALA A 145 19.48 8.28 -14.60
N GLU A 146 18.25 7.80 -14.82
CA GLU A 146 17.65 6.76 -13.96
C GLU A 146 18.36 5.41 -14.05
N ALA A 147 18.77 5.01 -15.25
CA ALA A 147 19.51 3.77 -15.44
C ALA A 147 20.84 3.81 -14.68
N VAL A 148 21.58 4.92 -14.76
CA VAL A 148 22.84 5.12 -14.01
C VAL A 148 22.57 5.14 -12.50
N ARG A 149 21.58 5.90 -12.03
CA ARG A 149 21.21 5.96 -10.60
C ARG A 149 20.92 4.57 -10.04
N LEU A 150 20.11 3.78 -10.75
CA LEU A 150 19.76 2.43 -10.32
C LEU A 150 20.94 1.46 -10.42
N ARG A 151 21.78 1.53 -11.46
CA ARG A 151 23.01 0.74 -11.54
C ARG A 151 23.90 0.98 -10.32
N ASP A 152 24.10 2.25 -9.96
CA ASP A 152 24.96 2.64 -8.85
C ASP A 152 24.33 2.23 -7.51
N ALA A 153 23.02 2.39 -7.35
CA ALA A 153 22.29 1.99 -6.14
C ALA A 153 22.23 0.46 -5.93
N LEU A 154 22.10 -0.32 -7.01
CA LEU A 154 22.16 -1.78 -6.96
C LEU A 154 23.60 -2.28 -6.76
N GLY A 155 24.59 -1.53 -7.26
CA GLY A 155 26.01 -1.71 -6.97
C GLY A 155 26.48 -3.16 -7.10
N ASP A 156 27.08 -3.69 -6.04
CA ASP A 156 27.65 -5.03 -6.02
C ASP A 156 26.64 -6.18 -6.08
N ARG A 157 25.35 -5.89 -5.90
CA ARG A 157 24.29 -6.88 -6.00
C ARG A 157 24.07 -7.32 -7.45
N MET A 158 24.46 -6.51 -8.43
CA MET A 158 24.45 -6.90 -9.83
C MET A 158 25.66 -7.79 -10.16
N PRO A 159 25.48 -8.95 -10.81
CA PRO A 159 26.59 -9.79 -11.26
C PRO A 159 27.59 -9.03 -12.15
N PRO A 160 28.90 -9.31 -12.07
CA PRO A 160 29.91 -8.59 -12.85
C PRO A 160 29.73 -8.69 -14.38
N ASP A 161 29.20 -9.79 -14.90
CA ASP A 161 28.89 -9.93 -16.33
C ASP A 161 27.72 -9.04 -16.74
N VAL A 162 26.69 -8.92 -15.89
CA VAL A 162 25.53 -8.07 -16.12
C VAL A 162 25.95 -6.60 -16.11
N ARG A 163 26.80 -6.18 -15.16
CA ARG A 163 27.36 -4.82 -15.10
C ARG A 163 28.18 -4.48 -16.36
N ARG A 164 29.04 -5.39 -16.82
CA ARG A 164 29.79 -5.19 -18.07
C ARG A 164 28.87 -5.03 -19.28
N ARG A 165 27.83 -5.86 -19.41
CA ARG A 165 26.85 -5.70 -20.50
C ARG A 165 26.11 -4.37 -20.40
N PHE A 166 25.74 -3.96 -19.18
CA PHE A 166 25.06 -2.70 -18.92
C PHE A 166 25.92 -1.51 -19.36
N ASP A 167 27.17 -1.47 -18.91
CA ASP A 167 28.12 -0.41 -19.28
C ASP A 167 28.41 -0.42 -20.78
N SER A 168 28.44 -1.59 -21.43
CA SER A 168 28.56 -1.69 -22.89
C SER A 168 27.39 -1.01 -23.62
N VAL A 169 26.15 -1.15 -23.13
CA VAL A 169 25.00 -0.45 -23.73
C VAL A 169 25.16 1.06 -23.51
N LEU A 170 25.46 1.50 -22.28
CA LEU A 170 25.66 2.92 -21.97
C LEU A 170 26.74 3.58 -22.84
N ASN A 171 27.88 2.89 -23.02
CA ASN A 171 28.98 3.38 -23.84
C ASN A 171 28.64 3.42 -25.35
N GLY A 172 27.66 2.62 -25.78
CA GLY A 172 27.13 2.66 -27.15
C GLY A 172 26.22 3.87 -27.43
N ILE A 173 25.78 4.59 -26.40
CA ILE A 173 24.90 5.75 -26.52
C ILE A 173 25.71 6.99 -26.87
N THR A 174 25.97 7.17 -28.16
CA THR A 174 26.78 8.27 -28.69
C THR A 174 25.95 9.39 -29.32
N ALA A 175 24.74 9.07 -29.78
CA ALA A 175 23.86 10.03 -30.41
C ALA A 175 23.17 10.94 -29.37
N PRO A 176 23.00 12.25 -29.66
CA PRO A 176 22.23 13.15 -28.81
C PRO A 176 20.73 12.79 -28.81
N PRO A 177 20.01 13.03 -27.69
CA PRO A 177 18.58 12.75 -27.59
C PRO A 177 17.76 13.58 -28.58
N ALA A 178 16.65 13.03 -29.07
CA ALA A 178 15.75 13.70 -30.02
C ALA A 178 14.79 14.63 -29.27
N GLY A 179 15.35 15.59 -28.51
CA GLY A 179 14.65 16.26 -27.42
C GLY A 179 13.36 16.98 -27.81
N GLU A 180 13.23 17.50 -29.03
CA GLU A 180 11.99 18.16 -29.48
C GLU A 180 10.86 17.16 -29.78
N VAL A 181 11.17 16.06 -30.46
CA VAL A 181 10.22 14.98 -30.76
C VAL A 181 9.79 14.30 -29.47
N GLU A 182 10.75 13.97 -28.60
CA GLU A 182 10.50 13.36 -27.29
C GLU A 182 9.55 14.21 -26.44
N ARG A 183 9.78 15.54 -26.33
CA ARG A 183 8.90 16.44 -25.57
C ARG A 183 7.48 16.51 -26.13
N ARG A 184 7.32 16.52 -27.46
CA ARG A 184 5.98 16.52 -28.09
C ARG A 184 5.24 15.21 -27.85
N ALA A 185 5.93 14.09 -28.03
CA ALA A 185 5.37 12.76 -27.80
C ALA A 185 4.97 12.57 -26.32
N GLU A 186 5.83 12.97 -25.39
CA GLU A 186 5.57 12.94 -23.95
C GLU A 186 4.36 13.79 -23.56
N ALA A 187 4.23 15.01 -24.11
CA ALA A 187 3.07 15.87 -23.83
C ALA A 187 1.75 15.23 -24.31
N ALA A 188 1.76 14.62 -25.50
CA ALA A 188 0.60 13.89 -26.03
C ALA A 188 0.25 12.66 -25.16
N LEU A 189 1.26 11.87 -24.77
CA LEU A 189 1.09 10.70 -23.92
C LEU A 189 0.53 11.08 -22.54
N ARG A 190 1.03 12.16 -21.92
CA ARG A 190 0.49 12.68 -20.66
C ARG A 190 -0.97 13.07 -20.78
N HIS A 191 -1.32 13.78 -21.84
CA HIS A 191 -2.70 14.18 -22.07
C HIS A 191 -3.61 12.95 -22.21
N LEU A 192 -3.25 11.99 -23.05
CA LEU A 192 -4.04 10.77 -23.24
C LEU A 192 -4.14 9.94 -21.96
N ALA A 193 -3.05 9.77 -21.22
CA ALA A 193 -3.05 9.06 -19.94
C ALA A 193 -4.00 9.72 -18.93
N SER A 194 -3.99 11.05 -18.83
CA SER A 194 -4.90 11.78 -17.94
C SER A 194 -6.36 11.58 -18.33
N GLN A 195 -6.69 11.64 -19.62
CA GLN A 195 -8.06 11.46 -20.12
C GLN A 195 -8.56 10.04 -19.89
N LEU A 196 -7.71 9.02 -20.12
CA LEU A 196 -8.08 7.62 -19.94
C LEU A 196 -8.29 7.26 -18.46
N VAL A 197 -7.47 7.80 -17.55
CA VAL A 197 -7.68 7.61 -16.11
C VAL A 197 -9.01 8.24 -15.70
N THR A 198 -9.27 9.50 -16.06
CA THR A 198 -10.53 10.18 -15.72
C THR A 198 -11.76 9.48 -16.32
N ALA A 199 -11.71 9.06 -17.58
CA ALA A 199 -12.82 8.36 -18.23
C ALA A 199 -13.09 6.98 -17.58
N ARG A 200 -12.03 6.30 -17.16
CA ARG A 200 -12.14 5.05 -16.42
C ARG A 200 -12.74 5.26 -15.03
N ASP A 201 -12.32 6.29 -14.31
CA ASP A 201 -12.89 6.61 -12.99
C ASP A 201 -14.40 6.89 -13.12
N ALA A 202 -14.83 7.64 -14.14
CA ALA A 202 -16.25 7.92 -14.41
C ALA A 202 -17.08 6.65 -14.73
N THR A 203 -16.49 5.67 -15.42
CA THR A 203 -17.16 4.40 -15.75
C THR A 203 -17.16 3.41 -14.57
N GLU A 204 -16.09 3.37 -13.78
CA GLU A 204 -16.01 2.56 -12.55
C GLU A 204 -16.98 3.09 -11.47
N LEU A 205 -17.16 4.41 -11.34
CA LEU A 205 -18.19 5.03 -10.48
C LEU A 205 -19.61 4.55 -10.83
N SER A 206 -19.87 4.26 -12.11
CA SER A 206 -21.19 3.78 -12.57
C SER A 206 -21.39 2.27 -12.36
N ALA A 207 -20.31 1.49 -12.35
CA ALA A 207 -20.33 0.03 -12.20
C ALA A 207 -20.21 -0.45 -10.74
N SER A 208 -19.75 0.40 -9.82
CA SER A 208 -19.32 -0.03 -8.46
C SER A 208 -20.40 0.02 -7.38
N ARG A 209 -21.61 0.52 -7.65
CA ARG A 209 -22.65 0.72 -6.61
C ARG A 209 -22.94 -0.51 -5.74
N ALA A 210 -23.02 -1.71 -6.33
CA ALA A 210 -23.28 -2.95 -5.59
C ALA A 210 -22.08 -3.43 -4.75
N GLY A 211 -20.85 -3.12 -5.16
CA GLY A 211 -19.63 -3.45 -4.41
C GLY A 211 -19.31 -2.41 -3.32
N GLU A 212 -19.71 -1.16 -3.53
CA GLU A 212 -19.65 -0.06 -2.56
C GLU A 212 -20.63 -0.30 -1.40
N GLU A 213 -21.86 -0.72 -1.68
CA GLU A 213 -22.86 -1.04 -0.64
C GLU A 213 -22.33 -2.05 0.40
N MET A 214 -21.58 -3.07 -0.03
CA MET A 214 -20.98 -4.04 0.88
C MET A 214 -19.77 -3.47 1.67
N ARG A 215 -18.96 -2.59 1.05
CA ARG A 215 -17.75 -2.00 1.69
C ARG A 215 -18.08 -0.90 2.69
N ASP A 216 -19.20 -0.23 2.50
CA ASP A 216 -19.70 0.80 3.40
C ASP A 216 -20.84 0.28 4.28
N ALA A 217 -21.06 -1.05 4.33
CA ALA A 217 -22.05 -1.63 5.22
C ALA A 217 -21.71 -1.32 6.68
N LEU A 218 -22.71 -0.78 7.38
CA LEU A 218 -22.63 -0.37 8.78
C LEU A 218 -23.45 -1.32 9.67
N ASP A 219 -22.95 -1.57 10.87
CA ASP A 219 -23.68 -2.19 11.96
C ASP A 219 -24.88 -1.30 12.33
N PRO A 220 -26.11 -1.82 12.33
CA PRO A 220 -27.32 -1.01 12.52
C PRO A 220 -27.47 -0.45 13.94
N TRP A 221 -26.76 -1.01 14.92
CA TRP A 221 -26.90 -0.65 16.33
C TRP A 221 -25.94 0.44 16.75
N THR A 222 -24.70 0.36 16.24
CA THR A 222 -23.63 1.29 16.56
C THR A 222 -23.40 2.31 15.46
N GLY A 223 -23.74 1.98 14.20
CA GLY A 223 -23.37 2.70 12.98
C GLY A 223 -21.89 2.57 12.60
N LEU A 224 -21.12 1.70 13.26
CA LEU A 224 -19.73 1.41 12.89
C LEU A 224 -19.70 0.51 11.66
N HIS A 225 -18.54 0.29 11.05
CA HIS A 225 -18.43 -0.69 9.97
C HIS A 225 -18.68 -2.11 10.49
N THR A 226 -19.27 -2.96 9.65
CA THR A 226 -19.28 -4.41 9.90
C THR A 226 -17.90 -5.02 9.63
N VAL A 227 -17.59 -6.15 10.26
CA VAL A 227 -16.32 -6.87 10.01
C VAL A 227 -16.19 -7.21 8.52
N ASP A 228 -17.27 -7.66 7.89
CA ASP A 228 -17.29 -7.99 6.46
C ASP A 228 -17.00 -6.78 5.58
N SER A 229 -17.51 -5.59 5.95
CA SER A 229 -17.29 -4.38 5.16
C SER A 229 -15.85 -3.88 5.27
N VAL A 230 -15.24 -3.94 6.45
CA VAL A 230 -13.82 -3.63 6.61
C VAL A 230 -12.93 -4.65 5.90
N ASN A 231 -13.24 -5.95 5.98
CA ASN A 231 -12.52 -6.99 5.25
C ASN A 231 -12.64 -6.80 3.71
N ALA A 232 -13.81 -6.42 3.21
CA ALA A 232 -14.02 -6.10 1.80
C ALA A 232 -13.23 -4.86 1.36
N TRP A 233 -13.08 -3.86 2.23
CA TRP A 233 -12.30 -2.64 2.00
C TRP A 233 -10.79 -2.88 2.04
N LEU A 234 -10.29 -3.67 3.01
CA LEU A 234 -8.90 -4.14 3.06
C LEU A 234 -8.55 -4.93 1.79
N GLY A 235 -9.51 -5.72 1.31
CA GLY A 235 -9.37 -6.54 0.13
C GLY A 235 -8.55 -7.81 0.39
N ARG A 236 -8.76 -8.83 -0.45
CA ARG A 236 -8.10 -10.14 -0.33
C ARG A 236 -6.72 -10.21 -1.02
N GLN A 237 -6.16 -9.08 -1.41
CA GLN A 237 -4.94 -9.03 -2.22
C GLN A 237 -3.71 -9.24 -1.32
N LEU A 238 -2.95 -10.29 -1.59
CA LEU A 238 -1.70 -10.68 -0.88
C LEU A 238 -0.56 -9.64 -0.91
N ALA A 239 -0.72 -8.56 -1.68
CA ALA A 239 0.41 -7.72 -2.09
C ALA A 239 0.38 -6.30 -1.52
N ASP A 240 -0.66 -5.88 -0.81
CA ASP A 240 -0.71 -4.52 -0.23
C ASP A 240 0.46 -4.27 0.73
N THR A 241 1.09 -3.09 0.64
CA THR A 241 2.31 -2.72 1.37
C THR A 241 2.04 -1.72 2.49
N VAL A 242 0.82 -1.16 2.57
CA VAL A 242 0.48 -0.16 3.58
C VAL A 242 0.46 -0.81 4.96
N ARG A 243 1.23 -0.23 5.87
CA ARG A 243 1.22 -0.63 7.27
C ARG A 243 -0.16 -0.37 7.85
N LEU A 244 -0.72 -1.37 8.52
CA LEU A 244 -1.92 -1.19 9.33
C LEU A 244 -1.49 -1.03 10.78
N GLY A 245 -1.93 0.05 11.42
CA GLY A 245 -2.08 0.10 12.87
C GLY A 245 -3.44 -0.45 13.25
N LEU A 246 -3.48 -1.34 14.22
CA LEU A 246 -4.71 -1.94 14.74
C LEU A 246 -4.83 -1.57 16.21
N VAL A 247 -6.03 -1.14 16.62
CA VAL A 247 -6.37 -0.87 18.01
C VAL A 247 -7.59 -1.69 18.37
N VAL A 248 -7.40 -2.78 19.09
CA VAL A 248 -8.49 -3.62 19.59
C VAL A 248 -8.92 -3.09 20.95
N ILE A 249 -10.20 -2.82 21.11
CA ILE A 249 -10.78 -2.22 22.30
C ILE A 249 -11.82 -3.19 22.84
N ARG A 250 -11.68 -3.56 24.10
CA ARG A 250 -12.63 -4.41 24.80
C ARG A 250 -13.26 -3.67 25.96
N VAL A 251 -14.57 -3.78 26.10
CA VAL A 251 -15.34 -3.18 27.20
C VAL A 251 -16.00 -4.31 28.00
N PRO A 252 -15.36 -4.85 29.05
CA PRO A 252 -15.89 -5.97 29.80
C PRO A 252 -17.28 -5.70 30.37
N GLY A 253 -18.17 -6.70 30.26
CA GLY A 253 -19.56 -6.61 30.74
C GLY A 253 -20.52 -5.92 29.77
N LEU A 254 -20.05 -5.39 28.64
CA LEU A 254 -20.93 -4.78 27.63
C LEU A 254 -21.93 -5.80 27.04
N SER A 255 -21.47 -7.02 26.78
CA SER A 255 -22.32 -8.11 26.24
C SER A 255 -23.49 -8.48 27.17
N ASP A 256 -23.30 -8.39 28.48
CA ASP A 256 -24.32 -8.73 29.49
C ASP A 256 -25.15 -7.49 29.91
N PHE A 257 -24.79 -6.29 29.43
CA PHE A 257 -25.38 -5.02 29.85
C PHE A 257 -26.88 -4.94 29.54
N VAL A 258 -27.30 -5.54 28.42
CA VAL A 258 -28.70 -5.61 28.01
C VAL A 258 -29.59 -6.30 29.04
N ASP A 259 -29.08 -7.35 29.68
CA ASP A 259 -29.84 -8.13 30.66
C ASP A 259 -30.00 -7.37 31.98
N VAL A 260 -29.05 -6.49 32.31
CA VAL A 260 -29.02 -5.74 33.57
C VAL A 260 -29.79 -4.43 33.47
N HIS A 261 -29.65 -3.70 32.35
CA HIS A 261 -30.14 -2.32 32.21
C HIS A 261 -31.19 -2.15 31.11
N GLY A 262 -31.51 -3.23 30.39
CA GLY A 262 -32.52 -3.27 29.35
C GLY A 262 -32.00 -2.81 27.97
N PRO A 263 -32.76 -3.13 26.89
CA PRO A 263 -32.31 -2.92 25.51
C PRO A 263 -32.00 -1.47 25.15
N SER A 264 -32.81 -0.53 25.63
CA SER A 264 -32.64 0.89 25.30
C SER A 264 -31.33 1.46 25.86
N ALA A 265 -30.99 1.10 27.11
CA ALA A 265 -29.76 1.55 27.73
C ALA A 265 -28.52 0.93 27.08
N ALA A 266 -28.60 -0.34 26.64
CA ALA A 266 -27.53 -1.02 25.91
C ALA A 266 -27.26 -0.35 24.56
N VAL A 267 -28.30 -0.10 23.75
CA VAL A 267 -28.15 0.56 22.45
C VAL A 267 -27.59 1.98 22.61
N HIS A 268 -28.05 2.75 23.59
CA HIS A 268 -27.53 4.10 23.84
C HIS A 268 -26.04 4.08 24.23
N THR A 269 -25.67 3.14 25.10
CA THR A 269 -24.29 2.91 25.51
C THR A 269 -23.39 2.57 24.33
N GLU A 270 -23.81 1.61 23.51
CA GLU A 270 -23.06 1.16 22.33
C GLU A 270 -22.88 2.28 21.31
N ASN A 271 -23.91 3.12 21.10
CA ASN A 271 -23.80 4.30 20.23
C ASN A 271 -22.83 5.34 20.79
N ASN A 272 -22.87 5.62 22.09
CA ASN A 272 -21.94 6.57 22.71
C ASN A 272 -20.48 6.09 22.62
N ILE A 273 -20.24 4.79 22.81
CA ILE A 273 -18.93 4.18 22.58
C ILE A 273 -18.54 4.37 21.12
N ALA A 274 -19.41 4.02 20.17
CA ALA A 274 -19.16 4.17 18.74
C ALA A 274 -18.82 5.62 18.33
N ASP A 275 -19.53 6.61 18.87
CA ASP A 275 -19.27 8.03 18.62
C ASP A 275 -17.90 8.45 19.14
N VAL A 276 -17.53 8.02 20.35
CA VAL A 276 -16.18 8.24 20.89
C VAL A 276 -15.12 7.63 19.97
N LEU A 277 -15.34 6.41 19.47
CA LEU A 277 -14.41 5.77 18.55
C LEU A 277 -14.24 6.61 17.28
N ARG A 278 -15.34 7.03 16.63
CA ARG A 278 -15.32 7.77 15.36
C ARG A 278 -14.64 9.13 15.45
N VAL A 279 -14.87 9.89 16.51
CA VAL A 279 -14.36 11.26 16.64
C VAL A 279 -12.83 11.32 16.59
N HIS A 280 -12.16 10.22 16.92
CA HIS A 280 -10.70 10.11 16.90
C HIS A 280 -10.11 9.55 15.60
N LEU A 281 -10.95 9.27 14.60
CA LEU A 281 -10.56 8.67 13.32
C LEU A 281 -10.42 9.71 12.20
N ARG A 282 -9.47 9.47 11.29
CA ARG A 282 -9.36 10.18 10.01
C ARG A 282 -10.39 9.62 9.02
N PRO A 283 -10.71 10.34 7.92
CA PRO A 283 -11.63 9.84 6.90
C PRO A 283 -11.27 8.47 6.31
N VAL A 284 -9.97 8.13 6.27
CA VAL A 284 -9.47 6.84 5.74
C VAL A 284 -9.42 5.72 6.79
N ASP A 285 -9.61 6.05 8.07
CA ASP A 285 -9.59 5.09 9.16
C ASP A 285 -10.97 4.43 9.29
N ARG A 286 -10.99 3.18 9.75
CA ARG A 286 -12.25 2.42 9.93
C ARG A 286 -12.37 1.93 11.36
N ALA A 287 -13.54 2.11 11.97
CA ALA A 287 -13.91 1.45 13.22
C ALA A 287 -14.97 0.39 12.93
N ALA A 288 -14.81 -0.80 13.52
CA ALA A 288 -15.77 -1.88 13.40
C ALA A 288 -16.05 -2.55 14.75
N ARG A 289 -17.27 -3.08 14.89
CA ARG A 289 -17.65 -3.94 16.00
C ARG A 289 -17.21 -5.37 15.67
N LEU A 290 -16.34 -5.97 16.50
CA LEU A 290 -15.89 -7.35 16.34
C LEU A 290 -16.93 -8.33 16.87
N ASN A 291 -17.47 -8.06 18.05
CA ASN A 291 -18.46 -8.88 18.74
C ASN A 291 -19.21 -8.04 19.81
N GLY A 292 -19.84 -8.69 20.79
CA GLY A 292 -20.68 -8.05 21.80
C GLY A 292 -19.95 -6.99 22.64
N ASP A 293 -18.71 -7.24 23.04
CA ASP A 293 -17.91 -6.39 23.92
C ASP A 293 -16.61 -5.85 23.30
N GLU A 294 -16.31 -6.21 22.05
CA GLU A 294 -15.06 -5.82 21.38
C GLU A 294 -15.27 -5.02 20.10
N PHE A 295 -14.37 -4.06 19.92
CA PHE A 295 -14.28 -3.17 18.78
C PHE A 295 -12.86 -3.16 18.24
N VAL A 296 -12.70 -2.76 16.98
CA VAL A 296 -11.39 -2.57 16.36
C VAL A 296 -11.35 -1.25 15.61
N LEU A 297 -10.23 -0.55 15.73
CA LEU A 297 -9.86 0.55 14.86
C LEU A 297 -8.76 0.05 13.91
N VAL A 298 -8.96 0.29 12.62
CA VAL A 298 -8.00 0.01 11.57
C VAL A 298 -7.48 1.35 11.06
N LEU A 299 -6.18 1.58 11.26
CA LEU A 299 -5.49 2.86 11.06
C LEU A 299 -4.37 2.70 10.02
N PRO A 300 -4.67 2.77 8.71
CA PRO A 300 -3.66 2.58 7.67
C PRO A 300 -2.63 3.70 7.65
N GLY A 301 -1.39 3.37 7.26
CA GLY A 301 -0.32 4.36 7.09
C GLY A 301 0.11 5.03 8.39
N THR A 302 -0.26 4.48 9.55
CA THR A 302 0.12 5.05 10.85
C THR A 302 1.43 4.46 11.36
N SER A 303 2.29 5.34 11.88
CA SER A 303 3.49 4.92 12.63
C SER A 303 3.08 4.31 13.98
N PRO A 304 3.93 3.46 14.60
CA PRO A 304 3.65 2.92 15.93
C PRO A 304 3.31 3.98 16.97
N GLN A 305 4.04 5.08 16.97
CA GLN A 305 3.82 6.21 17.87
C GLN A 305 2.43 6.84 17.64
N THR A 306 2.04 7.03 16.37
CA THR A 306 0.73 7.59 16.02
C THR A 306 -0.41 6.66 16.41
N THR A 307 -0.28 5.35 16.16
CA THR A 307 -1.29 4.35 16.54
C THR A 307 -1.48 4.32 18.05
N HIS A 308 -0.40 4.34 18.83
CA HIS A 308 -0.47 4.42 20.30
C HIS A 308 -1.13 5.72 20.77
N ALA A 309 -0.79 6.86 20.15
CA ALA A 309 -1.43 8.13 20.51
C ALA A 309 -2.95 8.13 20.22
N VAL A 310 -3.42 7.46 19.16
CA VAL A 310 -4.85 7.27 18.90
C VAL A 310 -5.48 6.40 19.98
N ALA A 311 -4.84 5.28 20.33
CA ALA A 311 -5.30 4.39 21.40
C ALA A 311 -5.43 5.12 22.75
N ASP A 312 -4.45 5.94 23.12
CA ASP A 312 -4.46 6.72 24.36
C ASP A 312 -5.60 7.75 24.39
N ARG A 313 -5.84 8.45 23.27
CA ARG A 313 -6.96 9.41 23.16
C ARG A 313 -8.31 8.71 23.31
N VAL A 314 -8.49 7.59 22.63
CA VAL A 314 -9.72 6.80 22.70
C VAL A 314 -9.95 6.28 24.11
N LEU A 315 -8.92 5.72 24.76
CA LEU A 315 -9.01 5.28 26.15
C LEU A 315 -9.36 6.44 27.10
N GLY A 316 -8.75 7.62 26.89
CA GLY A 316 -9.07 8.83 27.64
C GLY A 316 -10.52 9.29 27.47
N ALA A 317 -11.04 9.25 26.25
CA ALA A 317 -12.42 9.62 25.96
C ALA A 317 -13.44 8.61 26.50
N LEU A 318 -13.14 7.31 26.40
CA LEU A 318 -13.97 6.26 27.00
C LEU A 318 -14.05 6.39 28.53
N ARG A 319 -12.96 6.83 29.20
CA ARG A 319 -12.99 7.15 30.63
C ARG A 319 -13.97 8.27 30.95
N GLY A 320 -13.98 9.34 30.14
CA GLY A 320 -14.90 10.48 30.32
C GLY A 320 -16.37 10.15 30.11
N LEU A 321 -16.70 9.03 29.45
CA LEU A 321 -18.09 8.57 29.33
C LEU A 321 -18.71 8.24 30.69
N HIS A 322 -17.91 7.71 31.64
CA HIS A 322 -18.40 7.42 32.98
C HIS A 322 -18.86 8.70 33.72
N ASP A 323 -18.14 9.80 33.53
CA ASP A 323 -18.48 11.10 34.13
C ASP A 323 -19.77 11.70 33.55
N THR A 324 -20.10 11.34 32.31
CA THR A 324 -21.28 11.83 31.58
C THR A 324 -22.50 10.90 31.77
N TYR A 325 -22.27 9.60 31.96
CA TYR A 325 -23.28 8.56 32.05
C TYR A 325 -23.03 7.66 33.29
N PRO A 326 -23.59 7.99 34.46
CA PRO A 326 -23.27 7.33 35.74
C PRO A 326 -23.57 5.82 35.81
N TYR A 327 -24.35 5.29 34.86
CA TYR A 327 -24.68 3.86 34.77
C TYR A 327 -23.67 3.06 33.93
N LEU A 328 -22.59 3.68 33.45
CA LEU A 328 -21.65 3.06 32.54
C LEU A 328 -20.21 3.11 33.10
N PRO A 329 -19.79 2.16 33.93
CA PRO A 329 -18.39 1.98 34.24
C PRO A 329 -17.69 1.40 32.99
N VAL A 330 -17.34 2.24 32.01
CA VAL A 330 -16.53 1.82 30.86
C VAL A 330 -15.10 1.57 31.35
N ILE A 331 -14.87 0.37 31.84
CA ILE A 331 -13.54 -0.19 31.88
C ILE A 331 -13.24 -0.64 30.45
N ALA A 332 -12.23 -0.04 29.83
CA ALA A 332 -11.79 -0.43 28.50
C ALA A 332 -10.36 -0.95 28.56
N GLU A 333 -10.14 -2.11 27.95
CA GLU A 333 -8.82 -2.64 27.64
C GLU A 333 -8.50 -2.33 26.18
N VAL A 334 -7.27 -1.89 25.93
CA VAL A 334 -6.82 -1.54 24.58
C VAL A 334 -5.55 -2.29 24.26
N ARG A 335 -5.53 -2.96 23.10
CA ARG A 335 -4.37 -3.63 22.52
C ARG A 335 -4.00 -2.96 21.21
N VAL A 336 -2.71 -2.74 21.00
CA VAL A 336 -2.19 -2.09 19.80
C VAL A 336 -1.26 -3.03 19.06
N GLN A 337 -1.40 -3.08 17.74
CA GLN A 337 -0.57 -3.91 16.86
C GLN A 337 -0.26 -3.19 15.55
N HIS A 338 0.84 -3.60 14.90
CA HIS A 338 1.14 -3.25 13.51
C HIS A 338 1.33 -4.48 12.65
N THR A 339 0.85 -4.43 11.41
CA THR A 339 1.11 -5.49 10.43
C THR A 339 1.22 -4.94 9.01
N ARG A 340 2.00 -5.63 8.17
CA ARG A 340 2.05 -5.48 6.71
C ARG A 340 1.61 -6.77 5.99
N ASP A 341 1.19 -7.77 6.76
CA ASP A 341 0.82 -9.08 6.25
C ASP A 341 -0.57 -9.04 5.64
N ARG A 342 -0.72 -9.81 4.56
CA ARG A 342 -1.95 -9.94 3.77
C ARG A 342 -2.06 -11.36 3.23
N PRO A 343 -3.28 -11.91 3.04
CA PRO A 343 -4.56 -11.35 3.45
C PRO A 343 -4.63 -11.23 4.97
N PHE A 344 -5.43 -10.26 5.43
CA PHE A 344 -5.65 -10.05 6.85
C PHE A 344 -7.15 -10.13 7.11
N ASP A 345 -7.56 -10.98 8.04
CA ASP A 345 -8.95 -11.13 8.46
C ASP A 345 -9.14 -10.53 9.85
N ILE A 346 -9.94 -9.47 9.91
CA ILE A 346 -10.26 -8.77 11.16
C ILE A 346 -11.06 -9.67 12.11
N GLY A 347 -11.88 -10.59 11.60
CA GLY A 347 -12.71 -11.47 12.42
C GLY A 347 -11.89 -12.41 13.31
N GLY A 348 -10.67 -12.75 12.90
CA GLY A 348 -9.76 -13.60 13.67
C GLY A 348 -9.20 -12.95 14.95
N LEU A 349 -9.26 -11.62 15.07
CA LEU A 349 -8.68 -10.89 16.22
C LEU A 349 -9.39 -11.18 17.55
N GLY A 350 -10.70 -11.44 17.54
CA GLY A 350 -11.49 -11.71 18.75
C GLY A 350 -11.43 -13.16 19.26
N ALA A 351 -10.77 -14.07 18.53
CA ALA A 351 -10.86 -15.51 18.79
C ALA A 351 -9.86 -16.04 19.83
N ARG A 352 -8.84 -15.27 20.24
CA ARG A 352 -7.79 -15.74 21.17
C ARG A 352 -7.74 -14.91 22.45
N ARG A 353 -8.08 -15.58 23.56
CA ARG A 353 -8.33 -15.01 24.88
C ARG A 353 -7.14 -15.26 25.81
N ALA A 354 -6.63 -14.20 26.43
CA ALA A 354 -6.04 -14.29 27.76
C ALA A 354 -7.12 -13.85 28.78
N PRO A 355 -7.30 -14.54 29.93
CA PRO A 355 -8.24 -14.11 30.95
C PRO A 355 -7.82 -12.76 31.54
N VAL A 356 -8.79 -11.86 31.69
CA VAL A 356 -8.59 -10.56 32.35
C VAL A 356 -8.26 -10.79 33.82
N THR A 357 -7.11 -10.31 34.28
CA THR A 357 -6.79 -10.28 35.71
C THR A 357 -7.24 -8.93 36.27
N PRO A 358 -8.27 -8.87 37.13
CA PRO A 358 -8.96 -7.63 37.51
C PRO A 358 -8.18 -6.75 38.49
N GLN A 359 -6.85 -6.89 38.59
CA GLN A 359 -6.07 -6.22 39.63
C GLN A 359 -5.82 -4.72 39.36
N ARG A 360 -6.13 -4.21 38.16
CA ARG A 360 -6.23 -2.78 37.88
C ARG A 360 -7.42 -2.49 36.96
N PRO A 361 -8.18 -1.41 37.19
CA PRO A 361 -9.34 -1.04 36.37
C PRO A 361 -8.98 -0.68 34.93
N TYR A 362 -7.68 -0.60 34.58
CA TYR A 362 -7.20 -0.35 33.23
C TYR A 362 -5.86 -1.07 33.03
N THR A 363 -5.77 -1.89 32.00
CA THR A 363 -4.52 -2.55 31.61
C THR A 363 -4.25 -2.25 30.13
N LEU A 364 -3.13 -1.55 29.86
CA LEU A 364 -2.46 -1.60 28.56
C LEU A 364 -1.86 -3.01 28.46
N SER A 365 -2.65 -4.02 28.08
CA SER A 365 -2.04 -5.33 27.82
C SER A 365 -1.33 -5.21 26.47
N GLY A 366 -0.03 -5.44 26.49
CA GLY A 366 0.97 -5.09 25.47
C GLY A 366 0.71 -5.54 24.03
N THR A 367 1.77 -5.43 23.21
CA THR A 367 1.86 -6.10 21.92
C THR A 367 1.50 -7.58 22.09
N PHE A 368 0.66 -8.13 21.22
CA PHE A 368 0.38 -9.57 21.17
C PHE A 368 1.70 -10.36 21.17
N ASP A 369 1.74 -11.48 21.89
CA ASP A 369 2.92 -12.34 21.98
C ASP A 369 3.27 -12.91 20.59
N GLU A 370 4.55 -12.98 20.21
CA GLU A 370 4.97 -13.47 18.87
C GLU A 370 4.48 -14.91 18.60
N GLU A 371 4.30 -15.71 19.65
CA GLU A 371 3.71 -17.06 19.58
C GLU A 371 2.19 -17.05 19.33
N GLU A 372 1.44 -16.06 19.83
CA GLU A 372 0.00 -15.92 19.51
C GLU A 372 -0.20 -15.56 18.03
N TRP A 373 0.73 -14.78 17.45
CA TRP A 373 0.75 -14.38 16.03
C TRP A 373 1.05 -15.51 15.06
N ALA A 374 2.03 -16.37 15.34
CA ALA A 374 2.42 -17.46 14.43
C ALA A 374 1.24 -18.40 14.08
N THR A 375 0.28 -18.49 14.99
CA THR A 375 -0.96 -19.25 14.84
C THR A 375 -2.10 -18.54 14.07
N LEU A 376 -2.03 -17.23 13.83
CA LEU A 376 -2.98 -16.49 13.00
C LEU A 376 -2.59 -16.50 11.50
N ILE A 377 -1.30 -16.72 11.20
CA ILE A 377 -0.74 -16.74 9.83
C ILE A 377 -0.82 -18.13 9.19
N SER A 378 -1.04 -19.19 9.99
CA SER A 378 -1.22 -20.55 9.50
C SER A 378 -2.69 -20.85 9.22
N HIS A 379 -3.19 -20.47 8.03
CA HIS A 379 -4.11 -21.27 7.21
C HIS A 379 -4.31 -20.68 5.80
#